data_AF-A0A5D3AYU9-F1
#
_entry.id   AF-A0A5D3AYU9-F1
#
_cell.length_a   1.000
_cell.length_b   1.000
_cell.length_c   1.000
_cell.angle_alpha   90.00
_cell.angle_beta   90.00
_cell.angle_gamma   90.00
#
_symmetry.space_group_name_H-M   'P 1'
#
loop_
_entity.id
_entity.type
_entity.pdbx_description
1 polymer ?
#
loop_
_entity_poly.entity_id
_entity_poly.type
_entity_poly.pdbx_seq_one_letter_code
_entity_poly.pdbx_strand_id
1 'polypeptide(L)'
;MPTALPLESHNPPKPKTFIPKDNHGFILHGALDTSFEHQPVPEIGPNDVLVEIKKTGICGSDVHFYNTGSMGACKLDGSMCLGHESSGIVVQLGANIAEQASRSSDIAASRGIAEESNKGPIAGRPLRLGDKVALEPGVTCRMCVDCKSGQYQICEHMLFAAYPPSKGGTLQRYYALPADLVYPLPESVALEYGAMMEPLSVATHAVANVGGVRSGYNVLITGAGPVGLLAMAVAKGMGANTIVAVDINEERLQFAKEYAATHTYIPASLAERVKPNAEEKPLAYSERAAAHLLKTCGIPNRGPGSIDLVVDATGAPSCVALGLQTVRPGGTYVQVGFGPPDVPVPMFRITTNEINIKGAWRYGSGDYPLAIDLVARGLVDLKPLLTHTFKFEEALEAFEITKNGRDKNGKGVIKTFVNWIKSPAGRQYFFSTHFWGPVANWGLPLAALADIANKDEETISGVMSPTLAAYSMIFMRFAWRVQPRNYLLFACHATNASAQLVQEGRFLNYWYFGGRENKHPVAAKVDEVKDVVQEGIDKVKA
;
A
#
# COMPACT_ATOMS: atom_id res chain seq x y z
N MET A 1 -35.40 -11.91 -34.19
CA MET A 1 -33.96 -11.55 -34.21
C MET A 1 -33.87 -10.05 -33.96
N PRO A 2 -33.27 -9.56 -32.86
CA PRO A 2 -33.11 -8.13 -32.68
C PRO A 2 -31.98 -7.63 -33.59
N THR A 3 -32.29 -6.59 -34.35
CA THR A 3 -31.39 -5.89 -35.26
C THR A 3 -30.19 -5.31 -34.53
N ALA A 4 -28.98 -5.65 -35.01
CA ALA A 4 -27.73 -5.09 -34.53
C ALA A 4 -27.71 -3.57 -34.79
N LEU A 5 -27.50 -2.79 -33.72
CA LEU A 5 -27.24 -1.35 -33.83
C LEU A 5 -25.87 -1.15 -34.54
N PRO A 6 -25.73 -0.14 -35.41
CA PRO A 6 -24.45 0.17 -36.03
C PRO A 6 -23.46 0.62 -34.97
N LEU A 7 -22.29 -0.02 -34.91
CA LEU A 7 -21.13 0.50 -34.19
C LEU A 7 -20.68 1.79 -34.88
N GLU A 8 -21.11 2.95 -34.37
CA GLU A 8 -20.44 4.20 -34.71
C GLU A 8 -18.97 4.09 -34.28
N SER A 9 -18.06 4.36 -35.22
CA SER A 9 -16.63 4.35 -34.98
C SER A 9 -16.26 5.52 -34.06
N HIS A 10 -16.42 5.34 -32.75
CA HIS A 10 -15.75 6.16 -31.77
C HIS A 10 -14.24 5.96 -31.97
N ASN A 11 -13.59 6.94 -32.61
CA ASN A 11 -12.14 7.03 -32.58
C ASN A 11 -11.71 6.92 -31.11
N PRO A 12 -10.84 5.96 -30.74
CA PRO A 12 -10.37 5.86 -29.37
C PRO A 12 -9.75 7.21 -29.00
N PRO A 13 -9.94 7.69 -27.75
CA PRO A 13 -9.33 8.93 -27.32
C PRO A 13 -7.83 8.83 -27.60
N LYS A 14 -7.33 9.63 -28.55
CA LYS A 14 -5.90 9.76 -28.77
C LYS A 14 -5.32 10.10 -27.40
N PRO A 15 -4.46 9.26 -26.81
CA PRO A 15 -3.95 9.52 -25.47
C PRO A 15 -3.34 10.91 -25.48
N LYS A 16 -3.64 11.73 -24.46
CA LYS A 16 -2.85 12.95 -24.18
C LYS A 16 -1.39 12.52 -24.35
N THR A 17 -0.69 13.09 -25.33
CA THR A 17 0.62 12.61 -25.80
C THR A 17 1.51 12.38 -24.59
N PHE A 18 1.65 11.11 -24.19
CA PHE A 18 2.52 10.71 -23.11
C PHE A 18 3.93 11.01 -23.59
N ILE A 19 4.58 11.98 -22.95
CA ILE A 19 5.98 12.30 -23.20
C ILE A 19 6.75 11.57 -22.10
N PRO A 20 7.41 10.43 -22.43
CA PRO A 20 8.16 9.70 -21.44
C PRO A 20 9.35 10.54 -20.95
N LYS A 21 9.71 10.33 -19.69
CA LYS A 21 10.95 10.84 -19.12
C LYS A 21 12.10 9.87 -19.39
N ASP A 22 13.28 10.19 -18.88
CA ASP A 22 14.40 9.26 -18.76
C ASP A 22 13.99 7.96 -18.05
N ASN A 23 14.44 6.81 -18.55
CA ASN A 23 14.15 5.49 -17.99
C ASN A 23 15.45 4.85 -17.46
N HIS A 24 15.98 5.34 -16.35
CA HIS A 24 17.16 4.69 -15.75
C HIS A 24 16.74 3.38 -15.04
N GLY A 25 17.57 2.35 -15.16
CA GLY A 25 17.43 1.07 -14.50
C GLY A 25 18.67 0.71 -13.69
N PHE A 26 18.49 -0.13 -12.67
CA PHE A 26 19.59 -0.66 -11.86
C PHE A 26 19.98 -2.04 -12.40
N ILE A 27 21.13 -2.10 -13.07
CA ILE A 27 21.55 -3.25 -13.86
C ILE A 27 22.63 -4.03 -13.11
N LEU A 28 22.48 -5.35 -13.09
CA LEU A 28 23.48 -6.29 -12.62
C LEU A 28 24.23 -6.86 -13.82
N HIS A 29 25.55 -6.65 -13.89
CA HIS A 29 26.39 -7.22 -14.95
C HIS A 29 27.07 -8.52 -14.53
N GLY A 30 27.28 -8.69 -13.23
CA GLY A 30 27.94 -9.83 -12.61
C GLY A 30 27.86 -9.73 -11.10
N ALA A 31 28.43 -10.71 -10.39
CA ALA A 31 28.45 -10.69 -8.93
C ALA A 31 29.13 -9.40 -8.41
N LEU A 32 28.43 -8.67 -7.55
CA LEU A 32 28.82 -7.38 -6.96
C LEU A 32 29.08 -6.25 -7.97
N ASP A 33 28.68 -6.44 -9.23
CA ASP A 33 28.89 -5.49 -10.31
C ASP A 33 27.55 -4.92 -10.78
N THR A 34 27.24 -3.70 -10.32
CA THR A 34 25.99 -3.01 -10.61
C THR A 34 26.22 -1.59 -11.10
N SER A 35 25.32 -1.11 -11.94
CA SER A 35 25.37 0.25 -12.48
C SER A 35 23.97 0.84 -12.67
N PHE A 36 23.91 2.17 -12.75
CA PHE A 36 22.70 2.90 -13.12
C PHE A 36 22.79 3.25 -14.60
N GLU A 37 21.97 2.61 -15.42
CA GLU A 37 22.03 2.77 -16.87
C GLU A 37 20.72 3.30 -17.43
N HIS A 38 20.82 4.13 -18.46
CA HIS A 38 19.65 4.51 -19.24
C HIS A 38 19.14 3.32 -20.04
N GLN A 39 17.88 2.95 -19.82
CA GLN A 39 17.15 1.94 -20.57
C GLN A 39 16.23 2.61 -21.59
N PRO A 40 15.94 1.97 -22.73
CA PRO A 40 14.86 2.46 -23.60
C PRO A 40 13.52 2.40 -22.85
N VAL A 41 12.63 3.34 -23.15
CA VAL A 41 11.24 3.26 -22.66
C VAL A 41 10.56 2.12 -23.43
N PRO A 42 9.97 1.12 -22.75
CA PRO A 42 9.35 0.00 -23.44
C PRO A 42 8.20 0.44 -24.36
N GLU A 43 8.19 -0.08 -25.58
CA GLU A 43 7.00 -0.05 -26.43
C GLU A 43 6.01 -1.12 -25.94
N ILE A 44 4.71 -0.80 -25.95
CA ILE A 44 3.66 -1.71 -25.45
C ILE A 44 2.79 -2.22 -26.59
N GLY A 45 2.44 -3.51 -26.52
CA GLY A 45 1.48 -4.12 -27.42
C GLY A 45 0.03 -3.73 -27.10
N PRO A 46 -0.95 -4.21 -27.90
CA PRO A 46 -2.35 -3.83 -27.75
C PRO A 46 -3.00 -4.33 -26.45
N ASN A 47 -2.45 -5.38 -25.83
CA ASN A 47 -2.94 -5.98 -24.57
C ASN A 47 -2.08 -5.64 -23.36
N ASP A 48 -1.05 -4.81 -23.55
CA ASP A 48 -0.10 -4.47 -22.51
C ASP A 48 -0.43 -3.10 -21.91
N VAL A 49 0.20 -2.80 -20.77
CA VAL A 49 0.18 -1.47 -20.17
C VAL A 49 1.60 -1.04 -19.84
N LEU A 50 1.84 0.27 -19.92
CA LEU A 50 3.08 0.87 -19.43
C LEU A 50 2.82 1.44 -18.05
N VAL A 51 3.62 1.01 -17.07
CA VAL A 51 3.54 1.46 -15.69
C VAL A 51 4.77 2.30 -15.36
N GLU A 52 4.57 3.51 -14.85
CA GLU A 52 5.63 4.29 -14.21
C GLU A 52 5.78 3.79 -12.78
N ILE A 53 6.85 3.03 -12.54
CA ILE A 53 7.18 2.45 -11.25
C ILE A 53 7.42 3.56 -10.23
N LYS A 54 6.84 3.41 -9.05
CA LYS A 54 6.98 4.37 -7.95
C LYS A 54 7.69 3.77 -6.76
N LYS A 55 7.46 2.49 -6.51
CA LYS A 55 7.96 1.75 -5.35
C LYS A 55 8.40 0.37 -5.81
N THR A 56 9.60 -0.02 -5.37
CA THR A 56 10.09 -1.38 -5.55
C THR A 56 10.65 -1.86 -4.21
N GLY A 57 10.16 -3.01 -3.74
CA GLY A 57 10.73 -3.73 -2.60
C GLY A 57 11.96 -4.52 -3.03
N ILE A 58 12.93 -4.66 -2.12
CA ILE A 58 14.10 -5.52 -2.35
C ILE A 58 13.85 -6.88 -1.71
N CYS A 59 14.05 -7.94 -2.49
CA CYS A 59 13.93 -9.31 -2.03
C CYS A 59 15.30 -9.92 -1.69
N GLY A 60 15.29 -10.99 -0.89
CA GLY A 60 16.49 -11.80 -0.65
C GLY A 60 17.03 -12.43 -1.94
N SER A 61 16.17 -12.72 -2.91
CA SER A 61 16.59 -13.22 -4.23
C SER A 61 17.38 -12.19 -5.03
N ASP A 62 16.96 -10.92 -5.02
CA ASP A 62 17.73 -9.83 -5.66
C ASP A 62 19.12 -9.72 -5.01
N VAL A 63 19.19 -9.78 -3.68
CA VAL A 63 20.45 -9.75 -2.92
C VAL A 63 21.33 -10.98 -3.23
N HIS A 64 20.73 -12.17 -3.37
CA HIS A 64 21.47 -13.37 -3.78
C HIS A 64 22.06 -13.23 -5.19
N PHE A 65 21.28 -12.77 -6.17
CA PHE A 65 21.82 -12.50 -7.51
C PHE A 65 22.91 -11.44 -7.48
N TYR A 66 22.71 -10.34 -6.75
CA TYR A 66 23.75 -9.33 -6.55
C TYR A 66 25.03 -9.94 -5.96
N ASN A 67 24.93 -10.78 -4.92
CA ASN A 67 26.10 -11.28 -4.22
C ASN A 67 26.84 -12.42 -4.95
N THR A 68 26.11 -13.31 -5.62
CA THR A 68 26.69 -14.55 -6.20
C THR A 68 26.54 -14.66 -7.71
N GLY A 69 25.78 -13.78 -8.37
CA GLY A 69 25.46 -13.90 -9.79
C GLY A 69 24.60 -15.13 -10.13
N SER A 70 24.05 -15.80 -9.12
CA SER A 70 23.26 -17.03 -9.27
C SER A 70 22.40 -17.29 -8.05
N MET A 71 21.32 -18.04 -8.23
CA MET A 71 20.46 -18.56 -7.17
C MET A 71 20.15 -20.03 -7.45
N GLY A 72 20.74 -20.93 -6.65
CA GLY A 72 20.68 -22.37 -6.90
C GLY A 72 21.28 -22.74 -8.26
N ALA A 73 20.52 -23.48 -9.07
CA ALA A 73 20.93 -23.84 -10.43
C ALA A 73 20.78 -22.69 -11.45
N CYS A 74 20.05 -21.63 -11.11
CA CYS A 74 19.82 -20.50 -12.00
C CYS A 74 21.00 -19.52 -11.94
N LYS A 75 21.67 -19.29 -13.07
CA LYS A 75 22.80 -18.36 -13.18
C LYS A 75 22.40 -17.16 -14.02
N LEU A 76 23.02 -16.03 -13.73
CA LEU A 76 22.92 -14.83 -14.55
C LEU A 76 23.37 -15.15 -15.98
N ASP A 77 22.55 -14.79 -16.97
CA ASP A 77 22.80 -14.98 -18.40
C ASP A 77 22.88 -13.61 -19.10
N GLY A 78 24.01 -12.93 -18.87
CA GLY A 78 24.25 -11.55 -19.27
C GLY A 78 23.61 -10.52 -18.33
N SER A 79 23.74 -9.23 -18.67
CA SER A 79 23.26 -8.15 -17.81
C SER A 79 21.74 -8.17 -17.65
N MET A 80 21.28 -7.92 -16.42
CA MET A 80 19.87 -8.01 -16.05
C MET A 80 19.48 -6.83 -15.16
N CYS A 81 18.36 -6.17 -15.46
CA CYS A 81 17.77 -5.21 -14.53
C CYS A 81 17.18 -5.95 -13.32
N LEU A 82 17.46 -5.45 -12.11
CA LEU A 82 16.99 -6.07 -10.85
C LEU A 82 15.56 -5.64 -10.47
N GLY A 83 15.03 -6.25 -9.40
CA GLY A 83 13.73 -5.93 -8.79
C GLY A 83 12.54 -6.63 -9.44
N HIS A 84 11.64 -7.16 -8.63
CA HIS A 84 10.40 -7.81 -9.08
C HIS A 84 9.18 -7.48 -8.22
N GLU A 85 9.38 -6.80 -7.09
CA GLU A 85 8.33 -6.45 -6.15
C GLU A 85 7.91 -4.99 -6.29
N SER A 86 7.07 -4.67 -7.28
CA SER A 86 6.82 -3.27 -7.64
C SER A 86 5.36 -2.84 -7.67
N SER A 87 5.16 -1.54 -7.48
CA SER A 87 3.91 -0.84 -7.73
C SER A 87 4.16 0.49 -8.43
N GLY A 88 3.13 0.98 -9.12
CA GLY A 88 3.26 2.19 -9.90
C GLY A 88 1.93 2.79 -10.32
N ILE A 89 2.03 3.67 -11.33
CA ILE A 89 0.89 4.33 -11.96
C ILE A 89 0.84 3.93 -13.43
N VAL A 90 -0.33 3.54 -13.92
CA VAL A 90 -0.54 3.28 -15.35
C VAL A 90 -0.42 4.59 -16.14
N VAL A 91 0.54 4.67 -17.07
CA VAL A 91 0.81 5.87 -17.87
C VAL A 91 0.47 5.70 -19.35
N GLN A 92 0.35 4.46 -19.83
CA GLN A 92 -0.08 4.16 -21.19
C GLN A 92 -0.87 2.85 -21.20
N LEU A 93 -1.91 2.79 -22.04
CA LEU A 93 -2.72 1.59 -22.28
C LEU A 93 -2.49 1.12 -23.72
N GLY A 94 -2.40 -0.19 -23.92
CA GLY A 94 -2.54 -0.81 -25.23
C GLY A 94 -3.93 -0.57 -25.81
N ALA A 95 -4.05 -0.62 -27.13
CA ALA A 95 -5.28 -0.28 -27.86
C ALA A 95 -6.50 -1.09 -27.38
N ASN A 96 -6.35 -2.40 -27.18
CA ASN A 96 -7.45 -3.26 -26.74
C ASN A 96 -7.86 -2.95 -25.30
N ILE A 97 -6.90 -2.59 -24.44
CA ILE A 97 -7.18 -2.23 -23.04
C ILE A 97 -7.90 -0.88 -22.97
N ALA A 98 -7.50 0.09 -23.80
CA ALA A 98 -8.18 1.37 -23.91
C ALA A 98 -9.63 1.20 -24.38
N GLU A 99 -9.88 0.34 -25.37
CA GLU A 99 -11.23 0.01 -25.84
C GLU A 99 -12.06 -0.72 -24.77
N GLN A 100 -11.46 -1.65 -24.03
CA GLN A 100 -12.13 -2.31 -22.90
C GLN A 100 -12.52 -1.31 -21.81
N ALA A 101 -11.65 -0.35 -21.52
CA ALA A 101 -11.90 0.70 -20.54
C ALA A 101 -13.05 1.62 -20.97
N SER A 102 -13.08 2.06 -22.24
CA SER A 102 -14.18 2.89 -22.76
C SER A 102 -15.51 2.15 -22.73
N ARG A 103 -15.54 0.91 -23.24
CA ARG A 103 -16.76 0.08 -23.27
C ARG A 103 -17.34 -0.16 -21.87
N SER A 104 -16.47 -0.35 -20.87
CA SER A 104 -16.91 -0.52 -19.49
C SER A 104 -17.52 0.75 -18.90
N SER A 105 -16.96 1.92 -19.22
CA SER A 105 -17.56 3.21 -18.85
C SER A 105 -18.93 3.42 -19.50
N ASP A 106 -19.08 3.08 -20.77
CA ASP A 106 -20.34 3.21 -21.50
C ASP A 106 -21.43 2.31 -20.89
N ILE A 107 -21.09 1.06 -20.57
CA ILE A 107 -22.00 0.11 -19.91
C ILE A 107 -22.41 0.63 -18.53
N ALA A 108 -21.47 1.14 -17.73
CA ALA A 108 -21.77 1.70 -16.41
C ALA A 108 -22.70 2.91 -16.51
N ALA A 109 -22.44 3.82 -17.46
CA ALA A 109 -23.27 4.98 -17.73
C ALA A 109 -24.70 4.57 -18.15
N SER A 110 -24.85 3.58 -19.03
CA SER A 110 -26.17 3.06 -19.45
C SER A 110 -26.98 2.46 -18.30
N ARG A 111 -26.31 2.03 -17.22
CA ARG A 111 -26.91 1.45 -16.02
C ARG A 111 -27.11 2.46 -14.89
N GLY A 112 -26.78 3.74 -15.12
CA GLY A 112 -26.84 4.78 -14.09
C GLY A 112 -25.85 4.57 -12.93
N ILE A 113 -24.79 3.79 -13.14
CA ILE A 113 -23.74 3.54 -12.15
C ILE A 113 -22.74 4.69 -12.26
N ALA A 114 -22.58 5.46 -11.18
CA ALA A 114 -21.58 6.52 -11.11
C ALA A 114 -20.18 5.98 -11.42
N GLU A 115 -19.36 6.78 -12.10
CA GLU A 115 -18.02 6.34 -12.53
C GLU A 115 -17.13 5.92 -11.34
N GLU A 116 -17.34 6.54 -10.18
CA GLU A 116 -16.66 6.20 -8.92
C GLU A 116 -17.13 4.89 -8.29
N SER A 117 -18.40 4.49 -8.50
CA SER A 117 -18.92 3.19 -8.05
C SER A 117 -18.58 2.03 -9.00
N ASN A 118 -18.00 2.34 -10.17
CA ASN A 118 -17.44 1.36 -11.11
C ASN A 118 -16.01 0.89 -10.71
N LYS A 119 -15.49 1.37 -9.56
CA LYS A 119 -14.31 0.83 -8.87
C LYS A 119 -14.69 -0.45 -8.09
N GLY A 120 -15.29 -1.42 -8.79
CA GLY A 120 -15.71 -2.72 -8.23
C GLY A 120 -14.56 -3.55 -7.64
N PRO A 121 -14.77 -4.85 -7.34
CA PRO A 121 -13.76 -5.70 -6.72
C PRO A 121 -12.42 -5.63 -7.47
N ILE A 122 -11.33 -5.69 -6.70
CA ILE A 122 -9.94 -5.47 -7.11
C ILE A 122 -9.55 -6.30 -8.35
N ALA A 123 -10.11 -7.51 -8.47
CA ALA A 123 -9.94 -8.36 -9.64
C ALA A 123 -11.06 -8.14 -10.66
N GLY A 124 -10.69 -7.84 -11.91
CA GLY A 124 -11.59 -7.88 -13.06
C GLY A 124 -12.22 -6.56 -13.49
N ARG A 125 -11.87 -5.41 -12.87
CA ARG A 125 -12.21 -4.10 -13.43
C ARG A 125 -11.20 -3.68 -14.52
N PRO A 126 -11.63 -3.04 -15.62
CA PRO A 126 -10.70 -2.53 -16.62
C PRO A 126 -9.74 -1.48 -16.06
N LEU A 127 -8.49 -1.54 -16.53
CA LEU A 127 -7.45 -0.58 -16.18
C LEU A 127 -7.68 0.77 -16.84
N ARG A 128 -7.33 1.83 -16.13
CA ARG A 128 -7.44 3.22 -16.59
C ARG A 128 -6.10 3.93 -16.46
N LEU A 129 -5.88 4.93 -17.30
CA LEU A 129 -4.75 5.86 -17.13
C LEU A 129 -4.82 6.50 -15.75
N GLY A 130 -3.70 6.51 -15.03
CA GLY A 130 -3.59 7.06 -13.69
C GLY A 130 -3.93 6.07 -12.55
N ASP A 131 -4.38 4.85 -12.87
CA ASP A 131 -4.63 3.84 -11.82
C ASP A 131 -3.35 3.54 -11.03
N LYS A 132 -3.47 3.50 -9.70
CA LYS A 132 -2.45 2.91 -8.81
C LYS A 132 -2.53 1.40 -8.99
N VAL A 133 -1.40 0.74 -9.22
CA VAL A 133 -1.38 -0.69 -9.52
C VAL A 133 -0.26 -1.43 -8.81
N ALA A 134 -0.51 -2.69 -8.45
CA ALA A 134 0.52 -3.68 -8.14
C ALA A 134 0.79 -4.55 -9.38
N LEU A 135 2.03 -4.99 -9.54
CA LEU A 135 2.44 -5.77 -10.70
C LEU A 135 2.71 -7.22 -10.26
N GLU A 136 2.15 -8.18 -10.99
CA GLU A 136 2.51 -9.58 -10.92
C GLU A 136 3.62 -9.89 -11.95
N PRO A 137 4.88 -10.10 -11.52
CA PRO A 137 6.05 -10.08 -12.40
C PRO A 137 6.23 -11.31 -13.30
N GLY A 138 5.37 -12.33 -13.19
CA GLY A 138 5.49 -13.61 -13.89
C GLY A 138 4.62 -13.70 -15.15
N VAL A 139 5.19 -13.39 -16.32
CA VAL A 139 4.51 -13.54 -17.61
C VAL A 139 4.58 -14.98 -18.08
N THR A 140 3.44 -15.57 -18.44
CA THR A 140 3.34 -16.98 -18.86
C THR A 140 2.96 -17.13 -20.33
N CYS A 141 3.06 -18.35 -20.87
CA CYS A 141 2.64 -18.61 -22.25
C CYS A 141 1.12 -18.59 -22.45
N ARG A 142 0.33 -18.70 -21.37
CA ARG A 142 -1.15 -18.81 -21.36
C ARG A 142 -1.75 -20.00 -22.12
N MET A 143 -0.92 -20.88 -22.69
CA MET A 143 -1.37 -21.92 -23.62
C MET A 143 -1.06 -23.35 -23.16
N CYS A 144 -0.03 -23.53 -22.31
CA CYS A 144 0.33 -24.85 -21.78
C CYS A 144 -0.74 -25.40 -20.84
N VAL A 145 -0.61 -26.68 -20.50
CA VAL A 145 -1.55 -27.38 -19.60
C VAL A 145 -1.59 -26.73 -18.22
N ASP A 146 -0.45 -26.25 -17.71
CA ASP A 146 -0.38 -25.63 -16.38
C ASP A 146 -1.13 -24.30 -16.37
N CYS A 147 -0.94 -23.48 -17.41
CA CYS A 147 -1.68 -22.23 -17.57
C CYS A 147 -3.19 -22.48 -17.66
N LYS A 148 -3.61 -23.44 -18.49
CA LYS A 148 -5.03 -23.74 -18.72
C LYS A 148 -5.69 -24.42 -17.51
N SER A 149 -4.93 -25.11 -16.68
CA SER A 149 -5.42 -25.70 -15.43
C SER A 149 -5.45 -24.72 -14.25
N GLY A 150 -4.98 -23.48 -14.45
CA GLY A 150 -4.93 -22.44 -13.42
C GLY A 150 -3.66 -22.48 -12.56
N GLN A 151 -2.72 -23.35 -12.86
CA GLN A 151 -1.41 -23.46 -12.19
C GLN A 151 -0.30 -22.77 -13.00
N TYR A 152 -0.56 -21.56 -13.46
CA TYR A 152 0.36 -20.87 -14.37
C TYR A 152 1.73 -20.57 -13.74
N GLN A 153 1.86 -20.60 -12.40
CA GLN A 153 3.11 -20.33 -11.69
C GLN A 153 4.23 -21.32 -12.00
N ILE A 154 3.88 -22.53 -12.43
CA ILE A 154 4.82 -23.59 -12.87
C ILE A 154 4.91 -23.69 -14.39
N CYS A 155 4.45 -22.67 -15.13
CA CYS A 155 4.59 -22.63 -16.58
C CYS A 155 6.07 -22.73 -16.99
N GLU A 156 6.38 -23.73 -17.83
CA GLU A 156 7.73 -23.98 -18.36
C GLU A 156 8.30 -22.84 -19.22
N HIS A 157 7.43 -21.96 -19.71
CA HIS A 157 7.78 -20.82 -20.56
C HIS A 157 7.66 -19.48 -19.82
N MET A 158 7.61 -19.50 -18.48
CA MET A 158 7.47 -18.28 -17.70
C MET A 158 8.69 -17.36 -17.82
N LEU A 159 8.44 -16.08 -18.12
CA LEU A 159 9.40 -15.00 -17.97
C LEU A 159 9.06 -14.22 -16.70
N PHE A 160 9.98 -14.20 -15.76
CA PHE A 160 9.78 -13.57 -14.46
C PHE A 160 10.76 -12.41 -14.29
N ALA A 161 10.27 -11.25 -13.83
CA ALA A 161 11.10 -10.06 -13.66
C ALA A 161 12.31 -10.35 -12.74
N ALA A 162 13.49 -9.82 -13.08
CA ALA A 162 14.74 -10.02 -12.35
C ALA A 162 15.11 -11.51 -12.10
N TYR A 163 14.71 -12.40 -13.00
CA TYR A 163 15.03 -13.82 -12.95
C TYR A 163 15.37 -14.37 -14.35
N PRO A 164 16.59 -14.90 -14.58
CA PRO A 164 16.98 -15.47 -15.86
C PRO A 164 16.00 -16.56 -16.35
N PRO A 165 15.69 -16.63 -17.66
CA PRO A 165 16.34 -15.92 -18.77
C PRO A 165 15.81 -14.50 -19.03
N SER A 166 14.91 -13.97 -18.18
CA SER A 166 14.51 -12.57 -18.31
C SER A 166 15.71 -11.67 -18.09
N LYS A 167 15.95 -10.73 -19.01
CA LYS A 167 16.97 -9.67 -18.88
C LYS A 167 16.40 -8.39 -18.23
N GLY A 168 15.10 -8.37 -17.97
CA GLY A 168 14.39 -7.21 -17.43
C GLY A 168 13.96 -7.41 -15.97
N GLY A 169 13.86 -6.30 -15.26
CA GLY A 169 13.37 -6.18 -13.89
C GLY A 169 12.61 -4.87 -13.72
N THR A 170 12.03 -4.68 -12.54
CA THR A 170 11.15 -3.55 -12.23
C THR A 170 11.86 -2.41 -11.50
N LEU A 171 13.15 -2.56 -11.13
CA LEU A 171 13.98 -1.49 -10.58
C LEU A 171 14.46 -0.52 -11.68
N GLN A 172 13.50 0.00 -12.43
CA GLN A 172 13.62 1.00 -13.48
C GLN A 172 12.39 1.91 -13.46
N ARG A 173 12.37 3.01 -14.23
CA ARG A 173 11.25 3.97 -14.15
C ARG A 173 9.99 3.47 -14.85
N TYR A 174 10.13 2.86 -16.02
CA TYR A 174 9.01 2.38 -16.81
C TYR A 174 9.13 0.87 -17.04
N TYR A 175 8.04 0.16 -16.78
CA TYR A 175 7.95 -1.27 -17.00
C TYR A 175 6.69 -1.60 -17.78
N ALA A 176 6.84 -2.44 -18.80
CA ALA A 176 5.72 -2.97 -19.58
C ALA A 176 5.33 -4.34 -19.05
N LEU A 177 4.04 -4.56 -18.88
CA LEU A 177 3.47 -5.83 -18.47
C LEU A 177 2.13 -6.04 -19.19
N PRO A 178 1.77 -7.29 -19.52
CA PRO A 178 0.41 -7.59 -19.91
C PRO A 178 -0.62 -7.16 -18.87
N ALA A 179 -1.75 -6.60 -19.34
CA ALA A 179 -2.75 -5.96 -18.49
C ALA A 179 -3.41 -6.90 -17.47
N ASP A 180 -3.50 -8.19 -17.77
CA ASP A 180 -4.06 -9.23 -16.89
C ASP A 180 -3.23 -9.48 -15.63
N LEU A 181 -1.95 -9.10 -15.63
CA LEU A 181 -1.03 -9.22 -14.51
C LEU A 181 -0.87 -7.90 -13.73
N VAL A 182 -1.62 -6.85 -14.10
CA VAL A 182 -1.61 -5.55 -13.44
C VAL A 182 -2.89 -5.38 -12.62
N TYR A 183 -2.75 -5.31 -11.30
CA TYR A 183 -3.88 -5.26 -10.38
C TYR A 183 -4.12 -3.84 -9.87
N PRO A 184 -5.31 -3.24 -10.11
CA PRO A 184 -5.63 -1.93 -9.58
C PRO A 184 -5.75 -1.96 -8.06
N LEU A 185 -5.05 -1.05 -7.40
CA LEU A 185 -5.06 -0.90 -5.96
C LEU A 185 -6.22 0.01 -5.51
N PRO A 186 -6.93 -0.35 -4.43
CA PRO A 186 -7.88 0.56 -3.79
C PRO A 186 -7.22 1.86 -3.33
N GLU A 187 -8.01 2.91 -3.16
CA GLU A 187 -7.50 4.18 -2.63
C GLU A 187 -6.87 4.02 -1.24
N SER A 188 -7.44 3.15 -0.41
CA SER A 188 -6.95 2.80 0.92
C SER A 188 -5.58 2.13 0.94
N VAL A 189 -5.13 1.54 -0.17
CA VAL A 189 -3.85 0.83 -0.26
C VAL A 189 -2.79 1.75 -0.86
N ALA A 190 -1.77 2.08 -0.06
CA ALA A 190 -0.62 2.88 -0.49
C ALA A 190 0.26 2.11 -1.49
N LEU A 191 1.05 2.82 -2.29
CA LEU A 191 1.91 2.19 -3.31
C LEU A 191 3.00 1.33 -2.66
N GLU A 192 3.52 1.71 -1.50
CA GLU A 192 4.47 0.92 -0.72
C GLU A 192 3.92 -0.48 -0.45
N TYR A 193 2.66 -0.56 -0.04
CA TYR A 193 1.96 -1.82 0.19
C TYR A 193 1.61 -2.54 -1.11
N GLY A 194 1.33 -1.80 -2.18
CA GLY A 194 1.20 -2.35 -3.53
C GLY A 194 2.44 -3.13 -3.97
N ALA A 195 3.64 -2.63 -3.66
CA ALA A 195 4.89 -3.31 -4.00
C ALA A 195 5.08 -4.57 -3.13
N MET A 196 4.57 -4.56 -1.89
CA MET A 196 4.54 -5.74 -1.02
C MET A 196 3.51 -6.80 -1.43
N MET A 197 2.67 -6.57 -2.43
CA MET A 197 1.73 -7.59 -2.91
C MET A 197 2.45 -8.80 -3.49
N GLU A 198 3.66 -8.61 -4.04
CA GLU A 198 4.50 -9.70 -4.53
C GLU A 198 4.88 -10.65 -3.37
N PRO A 199 5.59 -10.23 -2.30
CA PRO A 199 5.98 -11.14 -1.25
C PRO A 199 4.79 -11.57 -0.38
N LEU A 200 3.74 -10.74 -0.26
CA LEU A 200 2.51 -11.14 0.40
C LEU A 200 1.78 -12.23 -0.38
N SER A 201 1.83 -12.22 -1.72
CA SER A 201 1.24 -13.29 -2.54
C SER A 201 1.99 -14.61 -2.38
N VAL A 202 3.30 -14.59 -2.14
CA VAL A 202 4.05 -15.81 -1.77
C VAL A 202 3.50 -16.41 -0.48
N ALA A 203 3.29 -15.59 0.53
CA ALA A 203 2.70 -16.01 1.80
C ALA A 203 1.24 -16.48 1.63
N THR A 204 0.44 -15.77 0.84
CA THR A 204 -0.95 -16.15 0.50
C THR A 204 -0.99 -17.49 -0.21
N HIS A 205 -0.10 -17.71 -1.17
CA HIS A 205 -0.02 -18.96 -1.90
C HIS A 205 0.33 -20.12 -0.96
N ALA A 206 1.37 -19.95 -0.14
CA ALA A 206 1.83 -20.99 0.77
C ALA A 206 0.79 -21.33 1.85
N VAL A 207 0.16 -20.32 2.46
CA VAL A 207 -0.74 -20.50 3.60
C VAL A 207 -2.16 -20.84 3.17
N ALA A 208 -2.73 -20.06 2.25
CA ALA A 208 -4.13 -20.19 1.84
C ALA A 208 -4.30 -21.20 0.70
N ASN A 209 -3.65 -20.98 -0.45
CA ASN A 209 -3.95 -21.76 -1.64
C ASN A 209 -3.35 -23.18 -1.61
N VAL A 210 -2.07 -23.32 -1.26
CA VAL A 210 -1.37 -24.62 -1.17
C VAL A 210 -1.61 -25.26 0.19
N GLY A 211 -1.44 -24.49 1.26
CA GLY A 211 -1.59 -24.93 2.65
C GLY A 211 -3.04 -25.20 3.05
N GLY A 212 -4.00 -24.56 2.39
CA GLY A 212 -5.43 -24.78 2.65
C GLY A 212 -5.85 -24.37 4.06
N VAL A 213 -5.23 -23.32 4.63
CA VAL A 213 -5.55 -22.87 5.99
C VAL A 213 -7.05 -22.58 6.12
N ARG A 214 -7.63 -22.94 7.27
CA ARG A 214 -9.01 -22.60 7.61
C ARG A 214 -9.05 -21.85 8.94
N SER A 215 -10.15 -21.13 9.15
CA SER A 215 -10.42 -20.51 10.45
C SER A 215 -10.36 -21.58 11.55
N GLY A 216 -9.67 -21.26 12.65
CA GLY A 216 -9.47 -22.16 13.77
C GLY A 216 -8.22 -23.06 13.66
N TYR A 217 -7.51 -23.08 12.53
CA TYR A 217 -6.29 -23.89 12.39
C TYR A 217 -5.17 -23.42 13.32
N ASN A 218 -4.35 -24.36 13.77
CA ASN A 218 -3.09 -24.05 14.43
C ASN A 218 -1.95 -24.20 13.41
N VAL A 219 -1.22 -23.12 13.19
CA VAL A 219 -0.19 -23.01 12.15
C VAL A 219 1.17 -22.84 12.81
N LEU A 220 2.15 -23.59 12.33
CA LEU A 220 3.55 -23.44 12.72
C LEU A 220 4.34 -22.90 11.53
N ILE A 221 5.11 -21.84 11.75
CA ILE A 221 5.88 -21.17 10.70
C ILE A 221 7.34 -21.16 11.13
N THR A 222 8.19 -21.87 10.39
CA THR A 222 9.64 -21.81 10.59
C THR A 222 10.22 -20.68 9.78
N GLY A 223 10.99 -19.82 10.46
CA GLY A 223 11.54 -18.57 9.95
C GLY A 223 10.67 -17.37 10.33
N ALA A 224 11.27 -16.40 11.03
CA ALA A 224 10.70 -15.07 11.32
C ALA A 224 11.38 -13.98 10.46
N GLY A 225 11.82 -14.35 9.24
CA GLY A 225 12.20 -13.40 8.19
C GLY A 225 10.97 -12.80 7.48
N PRO A 226 11.16 -11.96 6.45
CA PRO A 226 10.06 -11.26 5.78
C PRO A 226 8.94 -12.19 5.28
N VAL A 227 9.28 -13.29 4.60
CA VAL A 227 8.29 -14.28 4.11
C VAL A 227 7.54 -14.94 5.26
N GLY A 228 8.27 -15.33 6.32
CA GLY A 228 7.66 -15.93 7.51
C GLY A 228 6.72 -14.99 8.25
N LEU A 229 7.09 -13.73 8.42
CA LEU A 229 6.24 -12.71 9.02
C LEU A 229 4.98 -12.45 8.19
N LEU A 230 5.11 -12.41 6.85
CA LEU A 230 3.96 -12.31 5.95
C LEU A 230 3.07 -13.55 6.04
N ALA A 231 3.64 -14.76 6.10
CA ALA A 231 2.88 -16.00 6.29
C ALA A 231 2.12 -16.01 7.63
N MET A 232 2.73 -15.49 8.71
CA MET A 232 2.05 -15.33 9.99
C MET A 232 0.89 -14.34 9.88
N ALA A 233 1.10 -13.22 9.19
CA ALA A 233 0.05 -12.22 8.98
C ALA A 233 -1.11 -12.77 8.15
N VAL A 234 -0.83 -13.51 7.07
CA VAL A 234 -1.86 -14.18 6.26
C VAL A 234 -2.60 -15.23 7.10
N ALA A 235 -1.90 -16.07 7.86
CA ALA A 235 -2.53 -17.06 8.73
C ALA A 235 -3.49 -16.38 9.72
N LYS A 236 -3.06 -15.27 10.34
CA LYS A 236 -3.90 -14.46 11.24
C LYS A 236 -5.11 -13.86 10.51
N GLY A 237 -4.91 -13.26 9.33
CA GLY A 237 -5.98 -12.68 8.52
C GLY A 237 -7.01 -13.72 8.02
N MET A 238 -6.58 -14.96 7.84
CA MET A 238 -7.42 -16.11 7.47
C MET A 238 -8.13 -16.77 8.68
N GLY A 239 -7.88 -16.27 9.90
CA GLY A 239 -8.54 -16.74 11.12
C GLY A 239 -7.87 -17.92 11.80
N ALA A 240 -6.56 -18.15 11.61
CA ALA A 240 -5.83 -19.14 12.40
C ALA A 240 -5.94 -18.85 13.91
N ASN A 241 -6.18 -19.89 14.69
CA ASN A 241 -6.35 -19.79 16.15
C ASN A 241 -5.00 -19.65 16.87
N THR A 242 -4.02 -20.45 16.46
CA THR A 242 -2.65 -20.43 17.01
C THR A 242 -1.65 -20.27 15.88
N ILE A 243 -0.66 -19.41 16.08
CA ILE A 243 0.43 -19.17 15.14
C ILE A 243 1.73 -19.26 15.92
N VAL A 244 2.50 -20.33 15.67
CA VAL A 244 3.79 -20.58 16.31
C VAL A 244 4.91 -20.09 15.40
N ALA A 245 5.66 -19.07 15.83
CA ALA A 245 6.84 -18.60 15.14
C ALA A 245 8.09 -19.32 15.65
N VAL A 246 8.90 -19.86 14.74
CA VAL A 246 10.19 -20.50 15.05
C VAL A 246 11.32 -19.74 14.37
N ASP A 247 12.32 -19.27 15.12
CA ASP A 247 13.52 -18.64 14.56
C ASP A 247 14.69 -18.77 15.57
N ILE A 248 15.92 -18.66 15.09
CA ILE A 248 17.12 -18.66 15.92
C ILE A 248 17.42 -17.28 16.53
N ASN A 249 16.80 -16.22 15.99
CA ASN A 249 17.01 -14.85 16.41
C ASN A 249 15.87 -14.38 17.33
N GLU A 250 16.20 -14.09 18.58
CA GLU A 250 15.25 -13.67 19.61
C GLU A 250 14.59 -12.31 19.30
N GLU A 251 15.32 -11.35 18.72
CA GLU A 251 14.74 -10.04 18.33
C GLU A 251 13.65 -10.22 17.26
N ARG A 252 13.87 -11.13 16.30
CA ARG A 252 12.86 -11.45 15.27
C ARG A 252 11.63 -12.13 15.86
N LEU A 253 11.83 -13.03 16.83
CA LEU A 253 10.72 -13.68 17.53
C LEU A 253 9.92 -12.68 18.36
N GLN A 254 10.59 -11.76 19.06
CA GLN A 254 9.90 -10.72 19.82
C GLN A 254 9.04 -9.85 18.91
N PHE A 255 9.58 -9.42 17.76
CA PHE A 255 8.81 -8.70 16.75
C PHE A 255 7.64 -9.55 16.21
N ALA A 256 7.87 -10.82 15.89
CA ALA A 256 6.82 -11.72 15.41
C ALA A 256 5.66 -11.83 16.41
N LYS A 257 5.95 -11.90 17.71
CA LYS A 257 4.95 -11.96 18.79
C LYS A 257 4.11 -10.70 18.92
N GLU A 258 4.75 -9.54 18.76
CA GLU A 258 4.04 -8.24 18.77
C GLU A 258 3.18 -8.05 17.51
N TYR A 259 3.59 -8.67 16.40
CA TYR A 259 2.95 -8.50 15.10
C TYR A 259 1.79 -9.49 14.85
N ALA A 260 2.10 -10.79 14.80
CA ALA A 260 1.15 -11.81 14.32
C ALA A 260 1.18 -13.15 15.05
N ALA A 261 2.31 -13.54 15.64
CA ALA A 261 2.46 -14.83 16.29
C ALA A 261 1.79 -14.86 17.67
N THR A 262 1.15 -15.97 18.01
CA THR A 262 0.60 -16.19 19.37
C THR A 262 1.63 -16.87 20.28
N HIS A 263 2.51 -17.68 19.70
CA HIS A 263 3.60 -18.35 20.40
C HIS A 263 4.92 -18.16 19.63
N THR A 264 6.02 -18.18 20.38
CA THR A 264 7.38 -18.10 19.83
C THR A 264 8.21 -19.23 20.38
N TYR A 265 9.07 -19.80 19.54
CA TYR A 265 9.98 -20.86 19.92
C TYR A 265 11.37 -20.61 19.34
N ILE A 266 12.38 -20.63 20.20
CA ILE A 266 13.78 -20.56 19.82
C ILE A 266 14.39 -21.97 19.89
N PRO A 267 14.83 -22.57 18.77
CA PRO A 267 15.59 -23.79 18.81
C PRO A 267 16.91 -23.55 19.54
N ALA A 268 17.17 -24.30 20.62
CA ALA A 268 18.34 -24.17 21.50
C ALA A 268 18.38 -22.88 22.35
N SER A 269 17.44 -22.72 23.29
CA SER A 269 17.62 -21.70 24.34
C SER A 269 18.94 -21.93 25.08
N LEU A 270 19.68 -20.85 25.36
CA LEU A 270 20.94 -20.87 26.11
C LEU A 270 20.80 -21.50 27.51
N ALA A 271 19.56 -21.63 28.02
CA ALA A 271 19.24 -22.15 29.35
C ALA A 271 18.89 -23.65 29.36
N GLU A 272 18.36 -24.23 28.28
CA GLU A 272 17.94 -25.64 28.24
C GLU A 272 18.59 -26.39 27.06
N ARG A 273 19.34 -27.45 27.39
CA ARG A 273 20.27 -28.21 26.53
C ARG A 273 19.60 -28.95 25.37
N VAL A 274 19.10 -28.24 24.37
CA VAL A 274 18.77 -28.78 23.03
C VAL A 274 19.80 -28.26 22.02
N LYS A 275 21.08 -28.48 22.32
CA LYS A 275 22.15 -28.38 21.31
C LYS A 275 22.26 -29.74 20.60
N PRO A 276 22.59 -29.78 19.30
CA PRO A 276 22.99 -31.02 18.66
C PRO A 276 24.16 -31.61 19.43
N ASN A 277 24.03 -32.82 19.97
CA ASN A 277 25.18 -33.52 20.52
C ASN A 277 26.05 -33.98 19.32
N ALA A 278 27.38 -33.94 19.46
CA ALA A 278 28.30 -34.27 18.35
C ALA A 278 28.09 -35.69 17.77
N GLU A 279 27.47 -36.60 18.55
CA GLU A 279 27.17 -37.99 18.18
C GLU A 279 25.69 -38.21 17.82
N GLU A 280 24.80 -37.21 17.96
CA GLU A 280 23.37 -37.34 17.71
C GLU A 280 23.05 -37.20 16.21
N LYS A 281 22.29 -38.16 15.66
CA LYS A 281 21.84 -38.08 14.26
C LYS A 281 20.90 -36.87 14.07
N PRO A 282 20.98 -36.11 12.97
CA PRO A 282 20.16 -34.92 12.74
C PRO A 282 18.64 -35.09 12.92
N LEU A 283 18.10 -36.26 12.58
CA LEU A 283 16.67 -36.54 12.77
C LEU A 283 16.29 -36.76 14.24
N ALA A 284 17.17 -37.37 15.04
CA ALA A 284 16.94 -37.56 16.47
C ALA A 284 16.90 -36.20 17.21
N TYR A 285 17.79 -35.28 16.84
CA TYR A 285 17.74 -33.89 17.32
C TYR A 285 16.38 -33.24 17.02
N SER A 286 15.90 -33.38 15.77
CA SER A 286 14.66 -32.74 15.32
C SER A 286 13.42 -33.31 16.02
N GLU A 287 13.42 -34.61 16.35
CA GLU A 287 12.39 -35.24 17.17
C GLU A 287 12.35 -34.68 18.59
N ARG A 288 13.51 -34.55 19.25
CA ARG A 288 13.58 -33.95 20.59
C ARG A 288 13.18 -32.48 20.57
N ALA A 289 13.61 -31.73 19.55
CA ALA A 289 13.25 -30.33 19.37
C ALA A 289 11.75 -30.16 19.11
N ALA A 290 11.12 -31.05 18.34
CA ALA A 290 9.68 -31.07 18.12
C ALA A 290 8.90 -31.33 19.41
N ALA A 291 9.30 -32.36 20.18
CA ALA A 291 8.68 -32.67 21.47
C ALA A 291 8.81 -31.50 22.46
N HIS A 292 9.97 -30.85 22.48
CA HIS A 292 10.22 -29.68 23.29
C HIS A 292 9.32 -28.50 22.86
N LEU A 293 9.29 -28.15 21.57
CA LEU A 293 8.41 -27.10 21.03
C LEU A 293 6.95 -27.31 21.43
N LEU A 294 6.42 -28.51 21.18
CA LEU A 294 5.03 -28.85 21.50
C LEU A 294 4.75 -28.69 23.00
N LYS A 295 5.67 -29.16 23.85
CA LYS A 295 5.56 -28.99 25.31
C LYS A 295 5.61 -27.52 25.73
N THR A 296 6.58 -26.75 25.22
CA THR A 296 6.77 -25.33 25.55
C THR A 296 5.57 -24.48 25.15
N CYS A 297 4.97 -24.77 23.99
CA CYS A 297 3.79 -24.04 23.50
C CYS A 297 2.47 -24.62 24.02
N GLY A 298 2.48 -25.69 24.83
CA GLY A 298 1.25 -26.34 25.32
C GLY A 298 0.40 -26.96 24.21
N ILE A 299 1.01 -27.35 23.09
CA ILE A 299 0.33 -27.88 21.91
C ILE A 299 0.38 -29.41 21.93
N PRO A 300 -0.76 -30.11 21.83
CA PRO A 300 -0.75 -31.57 21.76
C PRO A 300 -0.22 -32.06 20.40
N ASN A 301 0.46 -33.19 20.40
CA ASN A 301 0.94 -33.84 19.17
C ASN A 301 -0.21 -34.41 18.30
N ARG A 302 -1.39 -34.64 18.90
CA ARG A 302 -2.57 -35.19 18.20
C ARG A 302 -3.86 -34.69 18.83
N GLY A 303 -4.92 -34.63 18.03
CA GLY A 303 -6.26 -34.27 18.48
C GLY A 303 -6.53 -32.76 18.38
N PRO A 304 -7.61 -32.28 18.99
CA PRO A 304 -7.95 -30.87 18.99
C PRO A 304 -6.79 -30.02 19.53
N GLY A 305 -6.47 -28.91 18.86
CA GLY A 305 -5.37 -28.03 19.26
C GLY A 305 -4.00 -28.40 18.69
N SER A 306 -3.85 -29.54 18.01
CA SER A 306 -2.58 -29.90 17.33
C SER A 306 -2.30 -29.04 16.08
N ILE A 307 -1.06 -29.05 15.59
CA ILE A 307 -0.64 -28.25 14.42
C ILE A 307 -1.23 -28.83 13.13
N ASP A 308 -2.12 -28.09 12.50
CA ASP A 308 -2.79 -28.45 11.25
C ASP A 308 -1.90 -28.21 10.02
N LEU A 309 -1.18 -27.08 10.03
CA LEU A 309 -0.40 -26.59 8.91
C LEU A 309 0.99 -26.16 9.38
N VAL A 310 2.01 -26.63 8.69
CA VAL A 310 3.38 -26.14 8.82
C VAL A 310 3.77 -25.40 7.54
N VAL A 311 4.34 -24.22 7.66
CA VAL A 311 4.93 -23.47 6.55
C VAL A 311 6.41 -23.23 6.84
N ASP A 312 7.28 -23.82 6.03
CA ASP A 312 8.72 -23.62 6.14
C ASP A 312 9.19 -22.48 5.25
N ALA A 313 9.51 -21.35 5.87
CA ALA A 313 10.07 -20.16 5.22
C ALA A 313 11.59 -20.03 5.42
N THR A 314 12.28 -21.12 5.79
CA THR A 314 13.75 -21.16 5.98
C THR A 314 14.47 -21.98 4.92
N GLY A 315 13.93 -23.16 4.57
CA GLY A 315 14.66 -24.17 3.78
C GLY A 315 15.78 -24.88 4.55
N ALA A 316 15.97 -24.62 5.84
CA ALA A 316 17.01 -25.26 6.64
C ALA A 316 16.64 -26.74 6.91
N PRO A 317 17.55 -27.71 6.69
CA PRO A 317 17.26 -29.14 6.91
C PRO A 317 16.68 -29.47 8.29
N SER A 318 17.13 -28.77 9.33
CA SER A 318 16.62 -28.93 10.71
C SER A 318 15.18 -28.42 10.86
N CYS A 319 14.80 -27.35 10.16
CA CYS A 319 13.43 -26.81 10.16
C CYS A 319 12.48 -27.72 9.36
N VAL A 320 12.94 -28.28 8.25
CA VAL A 320 12.19 -29.29 7.48
C VAL A 320 11.85 -30.48 8.37
N ALA A 321 12.85 -31.06 9.03
CA ALA A 321 12.66 -32.19 9.93
C ALA A 321 11.78 -31.82 11.14
N LEU A 322 12.00 -30.66 11.77
CA LEU A 322 11.18 -30.16 12.88
C LEU A 322 9.70 -30.03 12.47
N GLY A 323 9.42 -29.43 11.32
CA GLY A 323 8.08 -29.27 10.77
C GLY A 323 7.36 -30.60 10.56
N LEU A 324 8.03 -31.56 9.93
CA LEU A 324 7.47 -32.89 9.69
C LEU A 324 7.24 -33.70 10.97
N GLN A 325 8.02 -33.45 12.02
CA GLN A 325 7.83 -34.07 13.33
C GLN A 325 6.70 -33.41 14.14
N THR A 326 6.41 -32.13 13.90
CA THR A 326 5.41 -31.35 14.66
C THR A 326 4.01 -31.37 14.06
N VAL A 327 3.90 -31.48 12.73
CA VAL A 327 2.59 -31.52 12.05
C VAL A 327 1.79 -32.74 12.49
N ARG A 328 0.49 -32.55 12.73
CA ARG A 328 -0.40 -33.65 13.16
C ARG A 328 -0.59 -34.70 12.06
N PRO A 329 -1.05 -35.92 12.39
CA PRO A 329 -1.51 -36.87 11.39
C PRO A 329 -2.61 -36.29 10.49
N GLY A 330 -2.48 -36.48 9.16
CA GLY A 330 -3.33 -35.87 8.14
C GLY A 330 -3.17 -34.37 7.96
N GLY A 331 -2.19 -33.74 8.62
CA GLY A 331 -1.87 -32.32 8.46
C GLY A 331 -1.08 -32.04 7.18
N THR A 332 -0.79 -30.76 6.93
CA THR A 332 -0.06 -30.32 5.73
C THR A 332 1.23 -29.62 6.11
N TYR A 333 2.32 -29.99 5.44
CA TYR A 333 3.60 -29.31 5.47
C TYR A 333 3.84 -28.65 4.10
N VAL A 334 4.18 -27.35 4.11
CA VAL A 334 4.43 -26.55 2.91
C VAL A 334 5.86 -26.04 2.92
N GLN A 335 6.66 -26.45 1.94
CA GLN A 335 8.00 -25.95 1.69
C GLN A 335 7.94 -24.64 0.88
N VAL A 336 8.47 -23.55 1.43
CA VAL A 336 8.57 -22.23 0.77
C VAL A 336 10.02 -21.78 0.67
N GLY A 337 10.78 -21.90 1.75
CA GLY A 337 12.18 -21.48 1.83
C GLY A 337 13.08 -22.35 0.96
N PHE A 338 14.11 -21.73 0.37
CA PHE A 338 15.10 -22.45 -0.42
C PHE A 338 16.15 -23.11 0.46
N GLY A 339 16.27 -24.43 0.33
CA GLY A 339 17.27 -25.24 1.02
C GLY A 339 18.29 -25.85 0.06
N PRO A 340 19.18 -26.72 0.58
CA PRO A 340 19.95 -27.62 -0.27
C PRO A 340 19.01 -28.54 -1.08
N PRO A 341 19.46 -29.08 -2.23
CA PRO A 341 18.63 -29.90 -3.11
C PRO A 341 18.12 -31.19 -2.44
N ASP A 342 18.91 -31.76 -1.53
CA ASP A 342 18.59 -33.00 -0.83
C ASP A 342 18.55 -32.79 0.68
N VAL A 343 17.48 -33.25 1.32
CA VAL A 343 17.27 -33.18 2.78
C VAL A 343 16.73 -34.50 3.30
N PRO A 344 17.29 -35.07 4.40
CA PRO A 344 16.74 -36.27 5.01
C PRO A 344 15.41 -35.96 5.72
N VAL A 345 14.39 -36.78 5.47
CA VAL A 345 13.04 -36.64 6.06
C VAL A 345 12.58 -37.93 6.75
N PRO A 346 11.72 -37.84 7.79
CA PRO A 346 11.23 -39.01 8.52
C PRO A 346 10.13 -39.76 7.73
N MET A 347 10.53 -40.48 6.68
CA MET A 347 9.60 -41.11 5.72
C MET A 347 8.60 -42.07 6.37
N PHE A 348 9.03 -42.86 7.36
CA PHE A 348 8.13 -43.75 8.09
C PHE A 348 6.96 -42.98 8.72
N ARG A 349 7.25 -41.86 9.40
CA ARG A 349 6.23 -41.00 10.01
C ARG A 349 5.31 -40.39 8.94
N ILE A 350 5.89 -39.91 7.84
CA ILE A 350 5.12 -39.30 6.74
C ILE A 350 4.06 -40.30 6.24
N THR A 351 4.47 -41.53 5.97
CA THR A 351 3.59 -42.59 5.48
C THR A 351 2.57 -43.03 6.53
N THR A 352 2.99 -43.33 7.77
CA THR A 352 2.07 -43.87 8.79
C THR A 352 1.04 -42.85 9.27
N ASN A 353 1.33 -41.56 9.10
CA ASN A 353 0.46 -40.48 9.56
C ASN A 353 -0.21 -39.72 8.41
N GLU A 354 -0.04 -40.16 7.16
CA GLU A 354 -0.62 -39.54 5.97
C GLU A 354 -0.35 -38.03 5.91
N ILE A 355 0.89 -37.62 6.17
CA ILE A 355 1.28 -36.21 6.14
C ILE A 355 1.34 -35.73 4.69
N ASN A 356 0.63 -34.65 4.38
CA ASN A 356 0.68 -34.02 3.07
C ASN A 356 1.93 -33.13 2.99
N ILE A 357 2.81 -33.38 2.04
CA ILE A 357 3.99 -32.55 1.77
C ILE A 357 3.79 -31.85 0.44
N LYS A 358 3.85 -30.52 0.45
CA LYS A 358 3.64 -29.69 -0.74
C LYS A 358 4.76 -28.66 -0.89
N GLY A 359 5.14 -28.36 -2.13
CA GLY A 359 5.95 -27.19 -2.45
C GLY A 359 5.05 -26.00 -2.76
N ALA A 360 5.51 -24.79 -2.41
CA ALA A 360 4.89 -23.54 -2.82
C ALA A 360 5.89 -22.76 -3.68
N TRP A 361 5.56 -22.55 -4.95
CA TRP A 361 6.43 -21.86 -5.89
C TRP A 361 5.79 -20.55 -6.31
N ARG A 362 6.40 -19.42 -5.90
CA ARG A 362 5.92 -18.06 -6.18
C ARG A 362 4.46 -17.90 -5.70
N TYR A 363 3.54 -17.73 -6.63
CA TYR A 363 2.10 -17.53 -6.45
C TYR A 363 1.41 -17.77 -7.80
N GLY A 364 0.12 -18.12 -7.76
CA GLY A 364 -0.71 -18.39 -8.93
C GLY A 364 -2.09 -17.75 -8.84
N SER A 365 -3.05 -18.36 -9.54
CA SER A 365 -4.38 -17.79 -9.75
C SER A 365 -5.08 -17.44 -8.44
N GLY A 366 -5.41 -16.16 -8.26
CA GLY A 366 -6.18 -15.66 -7.12
C GLY A 366 -5.34 -15.19 -5.92
N ASP A 367 -4.02 -15.41 -5.92
CA ASP A 367 -3.15 -15.00 -4.81
C ASP A 367 -3.06 -13.47 -4.68
N TYR A 368 -2.79 -12.75 -5.78
CA TYR A 368 -2.72 -11.28 -5.78
C TYR A 368 -4.05 -10.63 -5.35
N PRO A 369 -5.22 -11.01 -5.91
CA PRO A 369 -6.50 -10.51 -5.46
C PRO A 369 -6.75 -10.73 -3.97
N LEU A 370 -6.44 -11.92 -3.44
CA LEU A 370 -6.60 -12.23 -2.02
C LEU A 370 -5.64 -11.42 -1.15
N ALA A 371 -4.38 -11.28 -1.56
CA ALA A 371 -3.39 -10.45 -0.87
C ALA A 371 -3.86 -8.98 -0.75
N ILE A 372 -4.37 -8.41 -1.85
CA ILE A 372 -4.88 -7.04 -1.84
C ILE A 372 -6.16 -6.95 -0.98
N ASP A 373 -7.07 -7.92 -1.03
CA ASP A 373 -8.28 -7.93 -0.20
C ASP A 373 -7.96 -7.96 1.30
N LEU A 374 -7.03 -8.82 1.71
CA LEU A 374 -6.59 -8.94 3.10
C LEU A 374 -6.05 -7.61 3.64
N VAL A 375 -5.25 -6.88 2.84
CA VAL A 375 -4.70 -5.58 3.22
C VAL A 375 -5.78 -4.49 3.17
N ALA A 376 -6.59 -4.46 2.12
CA ALA A 376 -7.62 -3.44 1.92
C ALA A 376 -8.68 -3.47 3.04
N ARG A 377 -8.99 -4.65 3.57
CA ARG A 377 -9.91 -4.85 4.71
C ARG A 377 -9.23 -4.69 6.07
N GLY A 378 -7.92 -4.46 6.12
CA GLY A 378 -7.15 -4.33 7.36
C GLY A 378 -6.98 -5.64 8.14
N LEU A 379 -7.13 -6.79 7.47
CA LEU A 379 -6.86 -8.11 8.08
C LEU A 379 -5.36 -8.41 8.12
N VAL A 380 -4.58 -7.79 7.24
CA VAL A 380 -3.12 -7.82 7.22
C VAL A 380 -2.59 -6.38 7.25
N ASP A 381 -1.81 -6.03 8.29
CA ASP A 381 -1.16 -4.73 8.39
C ASP A 381 0.31 -4.82 7.96
N LEU A 382 0.64 -4.25 6.80
CA LEU A 382 2.00 -4.30 6.27
C LEU A 382 2.92 -3.20 6.83
N LYS A 383 2.36 -2.20 7.52
CA LYS A 383 3.10 -1.03 7.99
C LYS A 383 4.30 -1.39 8.90
N PRO A 384 4.19 -2.32 9.87
CA PRO A 384 5.29 -2.64 10.77
C PRO A 384 6.49 -3.30 10.07
N LEU A 385 6.29 -3.90 8.89
CA LEU A 385 7.33 -4.60 8.15
C LEU A 385 8.22 -3.66 7.33
N LEU A 386 7.73 -2.46 7.02
CA LEU A 386 8.47 -1.44 6.28
C LEU A 386 9.46 -0.74 7.23
N THR A 387 10.74 -1.12 7.17
CA THR A 387 11.74 -0.60 8.11
C THR A 387 12.57 0.55 7.56
N HIS A 388 12.88 0.54 6.25
CA HIS A 388 13.70 1.56 5.60
C HIS A 388 13.21 1.91 4.20
N THR A 389 13.56 3.11 3.75
CA THR A 389 13.18 3.63 2.44
C THR A 389 14.32 4.47 1.88
N PHE A 390 14.67 4.21 0.64
CA PHE A 390 15.78 4.80 -0.08
C PHE A 390 15.29 5.45 -1.37
N LYS A 391 16.07 6.39 -1.90
CA LYS A 391 15.89 6.87 -3.26
C LYS A 391 16.44 5.86 -4.26
N PHE A 392 16.06 5.99 -5.52
CA PHE A 392 16.58 5.16 -6.60
C PHE A 392 18.10 5.17 -6.68
N GLU A 393 18.73 6.33 -6.53
CA GLU A 393 20.17 6.51 -6.60
C GLU A 393 20.92 5.85 -5.42
N GLU A 394 20.18 5.50 -4.36
CA GLU A 394 20.68 4.85 -3.13
C GLU A 394 20.40 3.33 -3.15
N ALA A 395 19.99 2.76 -4.30
CA ALA A 395 19.64 1.34 -4.42
C ALA A 395 20.75 0.42 -3.90
N LEU A 396 22.01 0.70 -4.20
CA LEU A 396 23.13 -0.12 -3.71
C LEU A 396 23.20 -0.18 -2.17
N GLU A 397 22.98 0.95 -1.48
CA GLU A 397 22.94 0.98 0.00
C GLU A 397 21.77 0.12 0.51
N ALA A 398 20.62 0.19 -0.16
CA ALA A 398 19.45 -0.60 0.18
C ALA A 398 19.71 -2.12 0.04
N PHE A 399 20.48 -2.55 -0.97
CA PHE A 399 20.91 -3.94 -1.12
C PHE A 399 21.87 -4.36 -0.01
N GLU A 400 22.88 -3.54 0.30
CA GLU A 400 23.88 -3.85 1.33
C GLU A 400 23.27 -3.96 2.73
N ILE A 401 22.34 -3.09 3.11
CA ILE A 401 21.67 -3.21 4.42
C ILE A 401 20.70 -4.38 4.48
N THR A 402 20.08 -4.75 3.35
CA THR A 402 19.19 -5.92 3.26
C THR A 402 20.00 -7.20 3.44
N LYS A 403 21.19 -7.27 2.81
CA LYS A 403 22.16 -8.35 2.99
C LYS A 403 22.61 -8.48 4.44
N ASN A 404 22.95 -7.37 5.09
CA ASN A 404 23.44 -7.37 6.47
C ASN A 404 22.33 -7.62 7.50
N GLY A 405 21.06 -7.38 7.14
CA GLY A 405 19.92 -7.51 8.04
C GLY A 405 19.86 -6.46 9.16
N ARG A 406 20.81 -5.51 9.17
CA ARG A 406 20.92 -4.39 10.09
C ARG A 406 21.44 -3.14 9.37
N ASP A 407 20.95 -1.98 9.77
CA ASP A 407 21.48 -0.70 9.30
C ASP A 407 22.81 -0.33 10.01
N LYS A 408 23.42 0.77 9.58
CA LYS A 408 24.66 1.31 10.18
C LYS A 408 24.55 1.69 11.66
N ASN A 409 23.34 1.86 12.18
CA ASN A 409 23.07 2.18 13.58
C ASN A 409 22.70 0.92 14.40
N GLY A 410 22.74 -0.27 13.79
CA GLY A 410 22.39 -1.53 14.42
C GLY A 410 20.88 -1.83 14.45
N LYS A 411 20.03 -1.01 13.82
CA LYS A 411 18.59 -1.25 13.74
C LYS A 411 18.29 -2.40 12.78
N GLY A 412 17.45 -3.34 13.20
CA GLY A 412 17.03 -4.48 12.39
C GLY A 412 16.35 -4.06 11.07
N VAL A 413 16.66 -4.79 10.00
CA VAL A 413 16.08 -4.60 8.66
C VAL A 413 15.13 -5.76 8.37
N ILE A 414 13.87 -5.43 8.04
CA ILE A 414 12.85 -6.42 7.65
C ILE A 414 12.53 -6.21 6.16
N LYS A 415 12.04 -5.03 5.78
CA LYS A 415 11.79 -4.69 4.37
C LYS A 415 12.30 -3.31 4.02
N THR A 416 12.98 -3.23 2.87
CA THR A 416 13.54 -2.01 2.28
C THR A 416 12.82 -1.68 0.98
N PHE A 417 12.62 -0.38 0.73
CA PHE A 417 12.02 0.12 -0.50
C PHE A 417 12.93 1.11 -1.19
N VAL A 418 12.91 1.04 -2.51
CA VAL A 418 13.50 2.03 -3.40
C VAL A 418 12.37 2.84 -4.03
N ASN A 419 12.48 4.16 -3.94
CA ASN A 419 11.49 5.11 -4.43
C ASN A 419 12.01 5.90 -5.62
N TRP A 420 11.17 6.01 -6.65
CA TRP A 420 11.30 7.09 -7.63
C TRP A 420 10.73 8.37 -7.03
N ILE A 421 11.56 9.40 -6.87
CA ILE A 421 11.16 10.67 -6.26
C ILE A 421 9.97 11.27 -7.03
N LYS A 422 8.82 11.41 -6.35
CA LYS A 422 7.84 12.43 -6.73
C LYS A 422 8.47 13.78 -6.44
N SER A 423 8.23 14.79 -7.29
CA SER A 423 8.36 16.19 -6.83
C SER A 423 7.69 16.28 -5.45
N PRO A 424 8.35 16.82 -4.41
CA PRO A 424 7.84 16.72 -3.04
C PRO A 424 6.37 17.13 -3.00
N ALA A 425 5.52 16.40 -2.26
CA ALA A 425 4.09 16.71 -2.19
C ALA A 425 3.83 18.19 -1.85
N GLY A 426 4.74 18.83 -1.09
CA GLY A 426 4.74 20.27 -0.83
C GLY A 426 4.90 21.15 -2.08
N ARG A 427 5.69 20.75 -3.08
CA ARG A 427 5.83 21.47 -4.35
C ARG A 427 4.56 21.37 -5.20
N GLN A 428 3.94 20.19 -5.26
CA GLN A 428 2.65 20.03 -5.96
C GLN A 428 1.54 20.81 -5.26
N TYR A 429 1.49 20.78 -3.92
CA TYR A 429 0.57 21.61 -3.14
C TYR A 429 0.81 23.10 -3.41
N PHE A 430 2.05 23.57 -3.30
CA PHE A 430 2.42 24.97 -3.54
C PHE A 430 2.04 25.48 -4.94
N PHE A 431 2.07 24.64 -5.98
CA PHE A 431 1.65 25.02 -7.33
C PHE A 431 0.19 24.61 -7.67
N SER A 432 -0.57 24.15 -6.68
CA SER A 432 -1.97 23.75 -6.88
C SER A 432 -2.95 24.91 -6.65
N THR A 433 -4.14 24.78 -7.22
CA THR A 433 -5.30 25.64 -6.91
C THR A 433 -5.73 25.52 -5.46
N HIS A 434 -5.43 24.41 -4.78
CA HIS A 434 -5.72 24.23 -3.35
C HIS A 434 -4.87 25.12 -2.44
N PHE A 435 -3.66 25.49 -2.86
CA PHE A 435 -2.82 26.45 -2.14
C PHE A 435 -3.13 27.89 -2.58
N TRP A 436 -3.09 28.16 -3.89
CA TRP A 436 -3.24 29.54 -4.39
C TRP A 436 -4.67 30.07 -4.30
N GLY A 437 -5.70 29.23 -4.42
CA GLY A 437 -7.10 29.66 -4.32
C GLY A 437 -7.42 30.31 -2.96
N PRO A 438 -7.14 29.63 -1.83
CA PRO A 438 -7.29 30.23 -0.52
C PRO A 438 -6.36 31.43 -0.28
N VAL A 439 -5.10 31.37 -0.75
CA VAL A 439 -4.13 32.48 -0.64
C VAL A 439 -4.67 33.75 -1.32
N ALA A 440 -5.24 33.63 -2.51
CA ALA A 440 -5.83 34.75 -3.23
C ALA A 440 -7.06 35.36 -2.52
N ASN A 441 -7.77 34.57 -1.71
CA ASN A 441 -8.95 35.01 -0.97
C ASN A 441 -8.62 35.76 0.34
N TRP A 442 -7.35 35.83 0.77
CA TRP A 442 -6.97 36.53 2.00
C TRP A 442 -7.09 38.06 1.92
N GLY A 443 -7.24 38.64 0.73
CA GLY A 443 -7.42 40.09 0.58
C GLY A 443 -8.63 40.63 1.36
N LEU A 444 -9.76 39.94 1.33
CA LEU A 444 -10.98 40.34 2.05
C LEU A 444 -10.84 40.26 3.59
N PRO A 445 -10.37 39.15 4.19
CA PRO A 445 -10.12 39.08 5.62
C PRO A 445 -9.09 40.11 6.10
N LEU A 446 -8.00 40.33 5.36
CA LEU A 446 -6.97 41.30 5.75
C LEU A 446 -7.52 42.73 5.70
N ALA A 447 -8.31 43.08 4.68
CA ALA A 447 -9.00 44.36 4.63
C ALA A 447 -10.02 44.51 5.78
N ALA A 448 -10.78 43.46 6.08
CA ALA A 448 -11.74 43.47 7.18
C ALA A 448 -11.07 43.67 8.55
N LEU A 449 -9.90 43.05 8.77
CA LEU A 449 -9.10 43.26 9.98
C LEU A 449 -8.54 44.68 10.05
N ALA A 450 -8.04 45.23 8.93
CA ALA A 450 -7.56 46.61 8.87
C ALA A 450 -8.69 47.62 9.15
N ASP A 451 -9.89 47.36 8.65
CA ASP A 451 -11.08 48.18 8.91
C ASP A 451 -11.47 48.20 10.40
N ILE A 452 -11.14 47.16 11.18
CA ILE A 452 -11.47 47.15 12.63
C ILE A 452 -10.68 48.23 13.36
N ALA A 453 -9.43 48.45 12.96
CA ALA A 453 -8.56 49.44 13.59
C ALA A 453 -8.76 50.85 13.03
N ASN A 454 -9.04 50.98 11.73
CA ASN A 454 -8.91 52.27 11.03
C ASN A 454 -10.22 52.89 10.56
N LYS A 455 -11.34 52.17 10.63
CA LYS A 455 -12.62 52.65 10.10
C LYS A 455 -13.52 53.15 11.23
N ASP A 456 -14.01 54.38 11.09
CA ASP A 456 -14.97 54.98 12.01
C ASP A 456 -16.33 54.27 11.95
N GLU A 457 -16.96 54.11 13.11
CA GLU A 457 -18.21 53.35 13.27
C GLU A 457 -19.37 53.90 12.42
N GLU A 458 -19.33 55.19 12.08
CA GLU A 458 -20.30 55.87 11.22
C GLU A 458 -20.34 55.35 9.79
N THR A 459 -19.20 54.84 9.31
CA THR A 459 -19.02 54.42 7.92
C THR A 459 -19.21 52.92 7.73
N ILE A 460 -19.52 52.19 8.81
CA ILE A 460 -19.80 50.75 8.77
C ILE A 460 -21.20 50.53 8.20
N SER A 461 -21.30 49.70 7.16
CA SER A 461 -22.58 49.33 6.57
C SER A 461 -23.26 48.22 7.38
N GLY A 462 -24.46 48.51 7.90
CA GLY A 462 -25.30 47.54 8.59
C GLY A 462 -25.86 46.40 7.72
N VAL A 463 -25.68 46.46 6.39
CA VAL A 463 -26.11 45.39 5.47
C VAL A 463 -24.93 44.57 4.98
N MET A 464 -23.80 45.22 4.68
CA MET A 464 -22.64 44.55 4.09
C MET A 464 -21.93 43.63 5.09
N SER A 465 -21.71 44.08 6.33
CA SER A 465 -21.01 43.29 7.36
C SER A 465 -21.71 41.97 7.70
N PRO A 466 -23.02 41.95 8.03
CA PRO A 466 -23.73 40.68 8.27
C PRO A 466 -23.80 39.79 7.02
N THR A 467 -23.93 40.38 5.82
CA THR A 467 -23.95 39.63 4.56
C THR A 467 -22.61 38.91 4.32
N LEU A 468 -21.48 39.59 4.55
CA LEU A 468 -20.15 39.01 4.43
C LEU A 468 -19.85 37.98 5.53
N ALA A 469 -20.35 38.19 6.75
CA ALA A 469 -20.27 37.21 7.83
C ALA A 469 -21.03 35.93 7.48
N ALA A 470 -22.29 36.05 7.03
CA ALA A 470 -23.12 34.93 6.60
C ALA A 470 -22.51 34.17 5.42
N TYR A 471 -22.03 34.89 4.41
CA TYR A 471 -21.28 34.33 3.29
C TYR A 471 -20.10 33.48 3.80
N SER A 472 -19.23 34.04 4.64
CA SER A 472 -18.08 33.30 5.15
C SER A 472 -18.46 32.06 5.95
N MET A 473 -19.49 32.13 6.80
CA MET A 473 -19.96 30.96 7.58
C MET A 473 -20.46 29.82 6.69
N ILE A 474 -21.14 30.14 5.58
CA ILE A 474 -21.57 29.14 4.59
C ILE A 474 -20.36 28.48 3.92
N PHE A 475 -19.36 29.27 3.51
CA PHE A 475 -18.17 28.74 2.85
C PHE A 475 -17.23 27.97 3.79
N MET A 476 -17.19 28.30 5.08
CA MET A 476 -16.52 27.48 6.10
C MET A 476 -17.08 26.06 6.14
N ARG A 477 -18.40 25.90 6.08
CA ARG A 477 -19.05 24.58 6.03
C ARG A 477 -18.61 23.79 4.78
N PHE A 478 -18.51 24.45 3.62
CA PHE A 478 -18.05 23.80 2.39
C PHE A 478 -16.56 23.42 2.48
N ALA A 479 -15.70 24.30 2.98
CA ALA A 479 -14.27 24.02 3.19
C ALA A 479 -14.03 22.82 4.14
N TRP A 480 -14.93 22.61 5.10
CA TRP A 480 -14.91 21.46 6.02
C TRP A 480 -15.45 20.15 5.43
N ARG A 481 -16.41 20.25 4.49
CA ARG A 481 -17.07 19.09 3.85
C ARG A 481 -16.27 18.49 2.71
N VAL A 482 -15.49 19.29 1.98
CA VAL A 482 -14.62 18.80 0.89
C VAL A 482 -13.50 17.92 1.46
N GLN A 483 -13.21 16.78 0.81
CA GLN A 483 -12.14 15.86 1.19
C GLN A 483 -11.06 15.82 0.09
N PRO A 484 -9.76 15.96 0.44
CA PRO A 484 -9.24 16.27 1.78
C PRO A 484 -9.63 17.67 2.26
N ARG A 485 -9.79 17.84 3.58
CA ARG A 485 -10.24 19.12 4.19
C ARG A 485 -9.31 20.27 3.83
N ASN A 486 -9.88 21.40 3.39
CA ASN A 486 -9.11 22.60 3.07
C ASN A 486 -9.04 23.56 4.26
N TYR A 487 -8.10 23.29 5.17
CA TYR A 487 -7.90 24.08 6.38
C TYR A 487 -7.52 25.55 6.13
N LEU A 488 -6.80 25.82 5.03
CA LEU A 488 -6.38 27.18 4.68
C LEU A 488 -7.58 28.03 4.23
N LEU A 489 -8.49 27.44 3.43
CA LEU A 489 -9.73 28.10 3.04
C LEU A 489 -10.66 28.30 4.23
N PHE A 490 -10.74 27.30 5.12
CA PHE A 490 -11.52 27.39 6.35
C PHE A 490 -11.02 28.54 7.23
N ALA A 491 -9.70 28.64 7.45
CA ALA A 491 -9.10 29.72 8.24
C ALA A 491 -9.38 31.10 7.64
N CYS A 492 -9.23 31.25 6.31
CA CYS A 492 -9.54 32.49 5.61
C CYS A 492 -10.98 32.97 5.87
N HIS A 493 -11.98 32.10 5.69
CA HIS A 493 -13.37 32.46 5.92
C HIS A 493 -13.71 32.65 7.41
N ALA A 494 -13.10 31.87 8.29
CA ALA A 494 -13.26 32.05 9.74
C ALA A 494 -12.78 33.44 10.17
N THR A 495 -11.59 33.85 9.72
CA THR A 495 -11.05 35.20 10.00
C THR A 495 -11.97 36.30 9.47
N ASN A 496 -12.46 36.17 8.23
CA ASN A 496 -13.39 37.18 7.68
C ASN A 496 -14.72 37.21 8.44
N ALA A 497 -15.31 36.06 8.78
CA ALA A 497 -16.56 36.01 9.55
C ALA A 497 -16.39 36.69 10.92
N SER A 498 -15.32 36.36 11.65
CA SER A 498 -15.02 36.98 12.94
C SER A 498 -14.84 38.50 12.82
N ALA A 499 -14.08 38.95 11.82
CA ALA A 499 -13.83 40.38 11.63
C ALA A 499 -15.12 41.15 11.31
N GLN A 500 -15.99 40.60 10.46
CA GLN A 500 -17.25 41.24 10.07
C GLN A 500 -18.28 41.25 11.21
N LEU A 501 -18.33 40.21 12.05
CA LEU A 501 -19.18 40.19 13.25
C LEU A 501 -18.74 41.24 14.28
N VAL A 502 -17.43 41.49 14.41
CA VAL A 502 -16.91 42.59 15.25
C VAL A 502 -17.36 43.95 14.69
N GLN A 503 -17.28 44.15 13.37
CA GLN A 503 -17.76 45.38 12.73
C GLN A 503 -19.27 45.58 12.91
N GLU A 504 -20.04 44.50 12.80
CA GLU A 504 -21.48 44.52 13.06
C GLU A 504 -21.77 44.89 14.51
N GLY A 505 -21.02 44.36 15.47
CA GLY A 505 -21.12 44.76 16.88
C GLY A 505 -20.80 46.24 17.10
N ARG A 506 -19.77 46.78 16.43
CA ARG A 506 -19.43 48.22 16.47
C ARG A 506 -20.54 49.08 15.88
N PHE A 507 -21.11 48.67 14.75
CA PHE A 507 -22.25 49.35 14.12
C PHE A 507 -23.48 49.36 15.04
N LEU A 508 -23.85 48.21 15.60
CA LEU A 508 -24.98 48.10 16.52
C LEU A 508 -24.77 48.97 17.77
N ASN A 509 -23.56 48.96 18.32
CA ASN A 509 -23.24 49.79 19.47
C ASN A 509 -23.38 51.28 19.17
N TYR A 510 -22.87 51.71 18.01
CA TYR A 510 -22.94 53.10 17.58
C TYR A 510 -24.40 53.54 17.35
N TRP A 511 -25.19 52.80 16.55
CA TRP A 511 -26.52 53.25 16.14
C TRP A 511 -27.66 52.91 17.11
N TYR A 512 -27.53 51.87 17.94
CA TYR A 512 -28.65 51.33 18.72
C TYR A 512 -28.38 51.20 20.23
N PHE A 513 -27.12 51.22 20.69
CA PHE A 513 -26.80 51.05 22.11
C PHE A 513 -26.12 52.26 22.75
N GLY A 514 -26.37 53.48 22.25
CA GLY A 514 -25.91 54.70 22.88
C GLY A 514 -24.49 55.14 22.49
N GLY A 515 -23.81 54.43 21.58
CA GLY A 515 -22.42 54.72 21.20
C GLY A 515 -22.27 56.02 20.41
N ARG A 516 -23.26 56.39 19.60
CA ARG A 516 -23.29 57.64 18.82
C ARG A 516 -23.42 58.87 19.71
N GLU A 517 -24.30 58.80 20.71
CA GLU A 517 -24.56 59.85 21.69
C GLU A 517 -23.34 60.09 22.57
N ASN A 518 -22.61 59.01 22.92
CA ASN A 518 -21.35 59.08 23.65
C ASN A 518 -20.20 59.68 22.83
N LYS A 519 -20.13 59.38 21.52
CA LYS A 519 -19.08 59.88 20.61
C LYS A 519 -19.33 61.34 20.18
N HIS A 520 -20.60 61.73 20.01
CA HIS A 520 -21.01 63.08 19.57
C HIS A 520 -22.12 63.68 20.48
N PRO A 521 -21.78 64.12 21.70
CA PRO A 521 -22.77 64.60 22.68
C PRO A 521 -23.52 65.88 22.28
N VAL A 522 -23.02 66.62 21.28
CA VAL A 522 -23.66 67.84 20.75
C VAL A 522 -24.69 67.52 19.67
N ALA A 523 -24.49 66.47 18.86
CA ALA A 523 -25.40 66.09 17.78
C ALA A 523 -26.73 65.51 18.32
N ALA A 524 -26.66 64.74 19.42
CA ALA A 524 -27.85 64.22 20.11
C ALA A 524 -28.81 65.33 20.57
N LYS A 525 -28.27 66.45 21.07
CA LYS A 525 -29.07 67.63 21.46
C LYS A 525 -29.73 68.34 20.27
N VAL A 526 -29.17 68.25 19.07
CA VAL A 526 -29.72 68.89 17.86
C VAL A 526 -30.90 68.11 17.31
N ASP A 527 -30.85 66.78 17.33
CA ASP A 527 -31.97 65.95 16.89
C ASP A 527 -33.13 66.00 17.91
N GLU A 528 -32.83 66.08 19.22
CA GLU A 528 -33.84 66.34 20.26
C GLU A 528 -34.55 67.69 20.07
N VAL A 529 -33.81 68.73 19.67
CA VAL A 529 -34.38 70.05 19.34
C VAL A 529 -35.19 70.01 18.04
N LYS A 530 -34.79 69.22 17.04
CA LYS A 530 -35.59 69.05 15.80
C LYS A 530 -36.92 68.37 16.07
N ASP A 531 -36.94 67.33 16.91
CA ASP A 531 -38.17 66.63 17.26
C ASP A 531 -39.12 67.54 18.04
N VAL A 532 -38.60 68.35 18.97
CA VAL A 532 -39.38 69.38 19.69
C VAL A 532 -39.90 70.47 18.75
N VAL A 533 -39.11 70.89 17.75
CA VAL A 533 -39.53 71.86 16.73
C VAL A 533 -40.60 71.25 15.81
N GLN A 534 -40.49 69.97 15.45
CA GLN A 534 -41.46 69.26 14.62
C GLN A 534 -42.79 69.05 15.37
N GLU A 535 -42.75 68.65 16.65
CA GLU A 535 -43.92 68.63 17.53
C GLU A 535 -44.57 70.01 17.67
N GLY A 536 -43.76 71.06 17.73
CA GLY A 536 -44.24 72.45 17.74
C GLY A 536 -44.94 72.84 16.43
N ILE A 537 -44.39 72.44 15.28
CA ILE A 537 -44.99 72.66 13.96
C ILE A 537 -46.32 71.91 13.82
N ASP A 538 -46.39 70.67 14.32
CA ASP A 538 -47.60 69.85 14.22
C ASP A 538 -48.71 70.33 15.16
N LYS A 539 -48.37 70.90 16.33
CA LYS A 539 -49.32 71.59 17.23
C LYS A 539 -49.85 72.92 16.68
N VAL A 540 -49.14 73.57 15.76
CA VAL A 540 -49.58 74.80 15.08
C VAL A 540 -50.46 74.49 13.85
N LYS A 541 -50.42 73.25 13.35
CA LYS A 541 -51.23 72.79 12.21
C LYS A 541 -52.57 72.14 12.61
N ALA A 542 -52.77 71.82 13.88
CA ALA A 542 -54.04 71.36 14.46
C ALA A 542 -54.80 72.54 15.07
#